data_AF-A6YPK0-F1
#
_entry.id   AF-A6YPK0-F1
#
_cell.length_a   1.000
_cell.length_b   1.000
_cell.length_c   1.000
_cell.angle_alpha   90.00
_cell.angle_beta   90.00
_cell.angle_gamma   90.00
#
_symmetry.space_group_name_H-M   'P 1'
#
loop_
_entity.id
_entity.type
_entity.pdbx_description
1 polymer ?
#
loop_
_entity_poly.entity_id
_entity_poly.type
_entity_poly.pdbx_seq_one_letter_code
_entity_poly.pdbx_strand_id
1 'polypeptide(L)'
;MKMKLSTSTFSVVVIAVFLTVCMFDFGEAGNCPKTCTVTNQHVCGQRVNELRTFNSLCEMEKENLCGSGGWTKLKNGHCST
;
A
#
# COMPACT_ATOMS: atom_id res chain seq x y z
N MET A 1 14.90 -36.88 33.94
CA MET A 1 15.64 -35.64 33.63
C MET A 1 14.75 -34.44 33.92
N LYS A 2 15.07 -33.61 34.92
CA LYS A 2 14.30 -32.37 35.21
C LYS A 2 14.98 -31.22 34.49
N MET A 3 14.37 -30.70 33.42
CA MET A 3 14.84 -29.46 32.80
C MET A 3 14.59 -28.31 33.78
N LYS A 4 15.66 -27.78 34.38
CA LYS A 4 15.62 -26.49 35.07
C LYS A 4 15.66 -25.40 34.01
N LEU A 5 14.50 -25.05 33.45
CA LEU A 5 14.39 -23.85 32.63
C LEU A 5 14.58 -22.64 33.57
N SER A 6 15.77 -22.03 33.51
CA SER A 6 16.06 -20.78 34.21
C SER A 6 15.15 -19.68 33.64
N THR A 7 14.60 -18.81 34.48
CA THR A 7 13.69 -17.72 34.10
C THR A 7 14.21 -16.89 32.90
N SER A 8 15.54 -16.79 32.76
CA SER A 8 16.22 -16.16 31.62
C SER A 8 15.88 -16.81 30.27
N THR A 9 15.79 -18.13 30.21
CA THR A 9 15.45 -18.88 28.98
C THR A 9 13.99 -18.67 28.57
N PHE A 10 13.07 -18.53 29.52
CA PHE A 10 11.69 -18.18 29.23
C PHE A 10 11.58 -16.78 28.61
N SER A 11 12.28 -15.80 29.16
CA SER A 11 12.29 -14.44 28.60
C SER A 11 12.82 -14.40 27.16
N VAL A 12 13.89 -15.12 26.87
CA VAL A 12 14.46 -15.19 25.50
C VAL A 12 13.46 -15.83 24.52
N VAL A 13 12.79 -16.91 24.93
CA VAL A 13 11.78 -17.57 24.09
C VAL A 13 10.58 -16.66 23.85
N VAL A 14 10.09 -15.95 24.87
CA VAL A 14 8.97 -15.00 24.71
C VAL A 14 9.35 -13.86 23.77
N ILE A 15 10.55 -13.29 23.92
CA ILE A 15 11.04 -12.22 23.02
C ILE A 15 11.17 -12.75 21.59
N ALA A 16 11.75 -13.94 21.38
CA ALA A 16 11.87 -14.53 20.05
C ALA A 16 10.51 -14.81 19.40
N VAL A 17 9.52 -15.29 20.18
CA VAL A 17 8.15 -15.50 19.70
C VAL A 17 7.49 -14.16 19.36
N PHE A 18 7.63 -13.13 20.19
CA PHE A 18 7.12 -11.79 19.88
C PHE A 18 7.77 -11.21 18.63
N LEU A 19 9.10 -11.29 18.50
CA LEU A 19 9.80 -10.78 17.32
C LEU A 19 9.41 -11.53 16.06
N THR A 20 9.25 -12.85 16.12
CA THR A 20 8.80 -13.62 14.95
C THR A 20 7.35 -13.25 14.60
N VAL A 21 6.41 -13.31 15.54
CA VAL A 21 5.00 -12.93 15.34
C VAL A 21 4.85 -11.50 14.81
N CYS A 22 5.55 -10.52 15.39
CA CYS A 22 5.47 -9.12 14.97
C CYS A 22 6.21 -8.82 13.66
N MET A 23 7.11 -9.70 13.20
CA MET A 23 7.78 -9.56 11.90
C MET A 23 7.05 -10.30 10.77
N PHE A 24 6.05 -11.15 11.06
CA PHE A 24 5.28 -11.86 10.02
C PHE A 24 4.27 -10.97 9.27
N ASP A 25 4.08 -9.72 9.68
CA ASP A 25 3.13 -8.78 9.04
C ASP A 25 3.79 -7.77 8.08
N PHE A 26 4.97 -8.06 7.55
CA PHE A 26 5.64 -7.21 6.54
C PHE A 26 5.89 -7.96 5.23
N GLY A 27 4.84 -8.55 4.67
CA GLY A 27 4.88 -9.31 3.41
C GLY A 27 4.11 -8.73 2.23
N GLU A 28 3.22 -7.75 2.43
CA GLU A 28 2.32 -7.26 1.36
C GLU A 28 2.62 -5.83 0.89
N ALA A 29 3.84 -5.35 1.07
CA ALA A 29 4.31 -4.15 0.36
C ALA A 29 4.70 -4.53 -1.08
N GLY A 30 3.73 -4.77 -1.97
CA GLY A 30 4.09 -4.96 -3.38
C GLY A 30 2.99 -5.28 -4.38
N ASN A 31 1.89 -5.90 -3.99
CA ASN A 31 0.87 -6.32 -4.95
C ASN A 31 -0.37 -5.45 -4.87
N CYS A 32 -0.34 -4.32 -5.58
CA CYS A 32 -1.56 -3.68 -6.04
C CYS A 32 -2.21 -4.61 -7.09
N PRO A 33 -3.35 -5.27 -6.81
CA PRO A 33 -3.94 -6.25 -7.73
C PRO A 33 -4.56 -5.60 -8.98
N LYS A 34 -4.65 -4.26 -9.01
CA LYS A 34 -5.25 -3.50 -10.10
C LYS A 34 -4.24 -3.35 -11.24
N THR A 35 -4.40 -4.17 -12.26
CA THR A 35 -3.74 -4.00 -13.55
C THR A 35 -4.57 -3.07 -14.45
N CYS A 36 -3.89 -2.19 -15.17
CA CYS A 36 -4.52 -1.27 -16.11
C CYS A 36 -3.89 -1.47 -17.49
N THR A 37 -4.75 -1.59 -18.50
CA THR A 37 -4.28 -1.52 -19.89
C THR A 37 -3.82 -0.09 -20.17
N VAL A 38 -2.74 0.04 -20.92
CA VAL A 38 -2.27 1.36 -21.38
C VAL A 38 -3.27 1.88 -22.40
N THR A 39 -4.05 2.88 -21.98
CA THR A 39 -4.98 3.62 -22.84
C THR A 39 -4.53 5.07 -22.85
N ASN A 40 -4.43 5.72 -24.02
CA ASN A 40 -4.11 7.16 -24.11
C ASN A 40 -5.31 8.07 -23.76
N GLN A 41 -6.23 7.57 -22.93
CA GLN A 41 -7.46 8.24 -22.52
C GLN A 41 -7.23 9.05 -21.25
N HIS A 42 -6.43 10.10 -21.37
CA HIS A 42 -6.01 10.94 -20.26
C HIS A 42 -7.21 11.46 -19.46
N VAL A 43 -7.07 11.56 -18.15
CA VAL A 43 -8.07 12.17 -17.25
C VAL A 43 -7.39 13.12 -16.27
N CYS A 44 -8.07 14.21 -15.95
CA CYS A 44 -7.64 15.12 -14.90
C CYS A 44 -8.27 14.69 -13.59
N GLY A 45 -7.43 14.33 -12.62
CA GLY A 45 -7.80 14.05 -11.25
C GLY A 45 -7.53 15.25 -10.35
N GLN A 46 -8.40 15.46 -9.37
CA GLN A 46 -8.27 16.46 -8.32
C GLN A 46 -8.24 15.78 -6.95
N ARG A 47 -7.32 16.22 -6.10
CA ARG A 47 -7.21 15.82 -4.71
C ARG A 47 -6.91 17.04 -3.86
N VAL A 48 -7.86 17.44 -3.02
CA VAL A 48 -7.74 18.59 -2.09
C VAL A 48 -7.29 19.88 -2.79
N ASN A 49 -5.97 20.10 -2.92
CA ASN A 49 -5.36 21.26 -3.57
C ASN A 49 -4.37 20.87 -4.69
N GLU A 50 -4.41 19.63 -5.16
CA GLU A 50 -3.54 19.10 -6.20
C GLU A 50 -4.37 18.67 -7.42
N LEU A 51 -3.88 19.05 -8.61
CA LEU A 51 -4.39 18.60 -9.89
C LEU A 51 -3.32 17.73 -10.56
N ARG A 52 -3.71 16.54 -11.02
CA ARG A 52 -2.80 15.61 -11.69
C ARG A 52 -3.47 14.99 -12.89
N THR A 53 -2.73 14.92 -13.99
CA THR A 53 -3.18 14.16 -15.16
C THR A 53 -2.76 12.70 -15.01
N PHE A 54 -3.71 11.79 -15.21
CA PHE A 54 -3.50 10.35 -15.27
C PHE A 54 -3.64 9.88 -16.72
N ASN A 55 -2.91 8.84 -17.13
CA ASN A 55 -3.01 8.34 -18.52
C ASN A 55 -4.38 7.71 -18.80
N SER A 56 -5.03 7.19 -17.76
CA SER A 56 -6.38 6.62 -17.85
C SER A 56 -7.14 6.75 -16.53
N LEU A 57 -8.46 6.56 -16.61
CA LEU A 57 -9.29 6.43 -15.41
C LEU A 57 -8.85 5.25 -14.53
N CYS A 58 -8.47 4.13 -15.15
CA CYS A 58 -7.98 2.96 -14.43
C CYS A 58 -6.73 3.28 -13.62
N GLU A 59 -5.79 4.06 -14.18
CA GLU A 59 -4.57 4.44 -13.46
C GLU A 59 -4.87 5.34 -12.26
N MET A 60 -5.84 6.26 -12.39
CA MET A 60 -6.31 7.07 -11.27
C MET A 60 -6.92 6.20 -10.17
N GLU A 61 -7.75 5.21 -10.54
CA GLU A 61 -8.31 4.25 -9.59
C GLU A 61 -7.22 3.39 -8.93
N LYS A 62 -6.21 2.98 -9.70
CA LYS A 62 -5.06 2.23 -9.18
C LYS A 62 -4.32 3.03 -8.12
N GLU A 63 -4.09 4.32 -8.36
CA GLU A 63 -3.49 5.24 -7.37
C GLU A 63 -4.39 5.41 -6.13
N ASN A 64 -5.71 5.39 -6.31
CA ASN A 64 -6.67 5.40 -5.19
C ASN A 64 -6.62 4.16 -4.33
N LEU A 65 -6.41 2.99 -4.94
CA LEU A 65 -6.39 1.72 -4.24
C LEU A 65 -5.04 1.43 -3.59
N CYS A 66 -3.95 1.85 -4.24
CA CYS A 66 -2.62 1.35 -3.93
C CYS A 66 -1.58 2.43 -3.65
N GLY A 67 -1.92 3.69 -3.87
CA GLY A 67 -1.06 4.83 -3.62
C GLY A 67 -1.57 5.69 -2.47
N SER A 68 -1.46 7.01 -2.62
CA SER A 68 -1.92 7.95 -1.58
C SER A 68 -3.44 8.18 -1.58
N GLY A 69 -4.11 7.78 -2.65
CA GLY A 69 -5.53 7.95 -2.94
C GLY A 69 -6.15 9.32 -2.69
N GLY A 70 -7.49 9.37 -2.73
CA GLY A 70 -8.26 10.62 -2.62
C GLY A 70 -8.37 11.41 -3.93
N TRP A 71 -8.11 10.78 -5.08
CA TRP A 71 -8.28 11.36 -6.39
C TRP A 71 -9.72 11.26 -6.86
N THR A 72 -10.28 12.39 -7.27
CA THR A 72 -11.61 12.46 -7.89
C THR A 72 -11.46 12.91 -9.33
N LYS A 73 -12.16 12.27 -10.26
CA LYS A 73 -12.13 12.70 -11.66
C LYS A 73 -12.80 14.06 -11.81
N LEU A 74 -12.05 15.06 -12.28
CA LEU A 74 -12.55 16.39 -12.59
C LEU A 74 -13.06 16.46 -14.04
N LYS A 75 -12.24 16.02 -15.00
CA LYS A 75 -12.59 16.02 -16.43
C LYS A 75 -11.82 14.98 -17.24
N ASN A 76 -12.31 14.69 -18.44
CA ASN A 76 -11.53 13.95 -19.45
C ASN A 76 -10.46 14.88 -20.05
N GLY A 77 -9.32 14.31 -20.44
CA GLY A 77 -8.16 15.04 -20.94
C GLY A 77 -7.22 15.52 -19.82
N HIS A 78 -6.25 16.34 -20.21
CA HIS A 78 -5.24 16.88 -19.30
C HIS A 78 -5.85 17.92 -18.34
N CYS A 79 -5.25 18.08 -17.17
CA CYS A 79 -5.56 19.22 -16.31
C CYS A 79 -5.16 20.52 -17.02
N SER A 80 -6.04 21.52 -16.99
CA SER A 80 -5.68 22.88 -17.43
C SER A 80 -5.04 23.57 -16.24
N THR A 81 -3.86 24.15 -16.46
CA THR A 81 -3.13 24.96 -15.49
C THR A 81 -3.94 26.17 -15.06
#